data_AF-A0A662HE42-F1
#
_entry.id   AF-A0A662HE42-F1
#
_cell.length_a   1.000
_cell.length_b   1.000
_cell.length_c   1.000
_cell.angle_alpha   90.00
_cell.angle_beta   90.00
_cell.angle_gamma   90.00
#
_symmetry.space_group_name_H-M   'P 1'
#
loop_
_entity.id
_entity.type
_entity.pdbx_description
1 polymer ?
#
loop_
_entity_poly.entity_id
_entity_poly.type
_entity_poly.pdbx_seq_one_letter_code
_entity_poly.pdbx_strand_id
1 'polypeptide(L)'
;MKSKVMFCPRCIRDVDAHIIVTPTFDGTSIVEYHCPICGSLLEIRREKLILPERKIPARKGLYIAFEGIDGSGKTYYLHIAAEELRREGYKVVTVKEPWIRAIKEFLYKHEIDPDAEVYVFAADRIILQKEIILPALEEGKIVLSERSVYASIAYQGSMGVSEEFIWAINRSLKIPDKVILLDLSPEEALKRIKNRGELTKYENIEFLRKVRHKFLEIAAREPNRFIIIDVQRDAEIVAKEVIEKVKVLVREWLA
;
A
#
# COMPACT_ATOMS: atom_id res chain seq x y z
N MET A 1 16.02 -13.84 16.78
CA MET A 1 16.06 -12.97 17.97
C MET A 1 17.51 -12.64 18.23
N LYS A 2 17.86 -11.36 18.41
CA LYS A 2 19.24 -11.00 18.77
C LYS A 2 19.51 -11.54 20.17
N SER A 3 20.41 -12.50 20.32
CA SER A 3 20.92 -12.89 21.65
C SER A 3 21.85 -11.80 22.15
N LYS A 4 21.85 -11.57 23.47
CA LYS A 4 22.78 -10.65 24.14
C LYS A 4 23.44 -11.41 25.27
N VAL A 5 24.76 -11.58 25.18
CA VAL A 5 25.55 -12.20 26.24
C VAL A 5 25.59 -11.26 27.43
N MET A 6 25.20 -11.75 28.61
CA MET A 6 25.17 -10.99 29.86
C MET A 6 25.62 -11.86 31.02
N PHE A 7 26.36 -11.27 31.97
CA PHE A 7 26.75 -11.97 33.19
C PHE A 7 25.56 -12.13 34.13
N CYS A 8 25.29 -13.37 34.58
CA CYS A 8 24.28 -13.64 35.60
C CYS A 8 24.94 -13.76 36.98
N PRO A 9 24.66 -12.85 37.95
CA PRO A 9 25.26 -12.91 39.27
C PRO A 9 24.79 -14.13 40.09
N ARG A 10 23.61 -14.68 39.78
CA ARG A 10 23.07 -15.88 40.47
C ARG A 10 23.68 -17.19 39.95
N CYS A 11 24.01 -17.26 38.67
CA CYS A 11 24.64 -18.44 38.05
C CYS A 11 26.17 -18.35 37.94
N ILE A 12 26.73 -17.16 38.24
CA ILE A 12 28.15 -16.83 38.22
C ILE A 12 28.79 -17.23 36.88
N ARG A 13 28.12 -16.86 35.78
CA ARG A 13 28.58 -17.11 34.41
C ARG A 13 27.90 -16.16 33.44
N ASP A 14 28.49 -16.02 32.27
CA ASP A 14 27.84 -15.41 31.13
C ASP A 14 26.75 -16.33 30.57
N VAL A 15 25.63 -15.72 30.19
CA VAL A 15 24.47 -16.39 29.60
C VAL A 15 23.96 -15.60 28.40
N ASP A 16 23.42 -16.30 27.40
CA ASP A 16 22.62 -15.68 26.35
C ASP A 16 21.26 -15.29 26.95
N ALA A 17 21.09 -14.00 27.27
CA ALA A 17 19.89 -13.52 27.94
C ALA A 17 18.62 -13.82 27.11
N HIS A 18 17.59 -14.34 27.78
CA HIS A 18 16.25 -14.40 27.23
C HIS A 18 15.63 -13.01 27.27
N ILE A 19 15.29 -12.47 26.11
CA ILE A 19 14.80 -11.09 25.97
C ILE A 19 13.28 -11.09 25.86
N ILE A 20 12.62 -10.37 26.76
CA ILE A 20 11.18 -10.09 26.72
C ILE A 20 10.99 -8.63 26.31
N VAL A 21 10.17 -8.37 25.30
CA VAL A 21 9.87 -7.02 24.82
C VAL A 21 8.39 -6.75 24.98
N THR A 22 8.06 -5.79 25.83
CA THR A 22 6.68 -5.40 26.13
C THR A 22 6.39 -4.01 25.56
N PRO A 23 5.49 -3.88 24.56
CA PRO A 23 5.14 -2.58 23.99
C PRO A 23 4.35 -1.73 24.97
N THR A 24 4.50 -0.40 24.89
CA THR A 24 3.75 0.58 25.67
C THR A 24 2.93 1.51 24.76
N PHE A 25 1.95 2.22 25.34
CA PHE A 25 1.09 3.13 24.59
C PHE A 25 1.76 4.44 24.17
N ASP A 26 2.91 4.80 24.74
CA ASP A 26 3.65 6.03 24.41
C ASP A 26 4.72 5.81 23.32
N GLY A 27 4.61 4.72 22.54
CA GLY A 27 5.52 4.44 21.44
C GLY A 27 6.90 3.95 21.88
N THR A 28 7.02 3.45 23.12
CA THR A 28 8.23 2.80 23.64
C THR A 28 8.02 1.31 23.86
N SER A 29 9.08 0.62 24.25
CA SER A 29 9.04 -0.78 24.68
C SER A 29 9.89 -0.93 25.92
N ILE A 30 9.40 -1.74 26.84
CA ILE A 30 10.16 -2.22 27.98
C ILE A 30 10.89 -3.49 27.51
N VAL A 31 12.22 -3.48 27.57
CA VAL A 31 13.08 -4.60 27.18
C VAL A 31 13.69 -5.19 28.44
N GLU A 32 13.27 -6.40 28.79
CA GLU A 32 13.75 -7.14 29.96
C GLU A 32 14.69 -8.26 29.53
N TYR A 33 15.84 -8.33 30.19
CA TYR A 33 16.86 -9.35 29.94
C TYR A 33 16.86 -10.33 31.10
N HIS A 34 16.46 -11.58 30.86
CA HIS A 34 16.40 -12.62 31.89
C HIS A 34 17.49 -13.67 31.70
N CYS A 35 18.01 -14.19 32.80
CA CYS A 35 18.86 -15.38 32.77
C CYS A 35 18.02 -16.60 32.33
N PRO A 36 18.39 -17.31 31.25
CA PRO A 36 17.63 -18.47 30.78
C PRO A 36 17.74 -19.68 31.72
N ILE A 37 18.71 -19.69 32.63
CA ILE A 37 18.97 -20.81 33.54
C ILE A 37 18.15 -20.68 34.84
N CYS A 38 18.20 -19.51 35.47
CA CYS A 38 17.60 -19.29 36.81
C CYS A 38 16.45 -18.28 36.83
N GLY A 39 16.10 -17.68 35.69
CA GLY A 39 14.99 -16.74 35.54
C GLY A 39 15.24 -15.31 36.08
N SER A 40 16.38 -15.05 36.72
CA SER A 40 16.70 -13.73 37.28
C SER A 40 16.66 -12.64 36.20
N LEU A 41 16.01 -11.51 36.50
CA LEU A 41 16.11 -10.28 35.71
C LEU A 41 17.54 -9.72 35.85
N LEU A 42 18.23 -9.59 34.73
CA LEU A 42 19.60 -9.10 34.62
C LEU A 42 19.63 -7.59 34.35
N GLU A 43 18.72 -7.10 33.53
CA GLU A 43 18.64 -5.70 33.12
C GLU A 43 17.23 -5.39 32.60
N ILE A 44 16.78 -4.15 32.77
CA ILE A 44 15.56 -3.61 32.17
C ILE A 44 15.89 -2.28 31.49
N ARG A 45 15.38 -2.08 30.27
CA ARG A 45 15.57 -0.84 29.51
C ARG A 45 14.25 -0.36 28.94
N ARG A 46 14.19 0.95 28.68
CA ARG A 46 13.14 1.56 27.88
C ARG A 46 13.73 1.98 26.55
N GLU A 47 13.18 1.46 25.47
CA GLU A 47 13.66 1.69 24.10
C GLU A 47 12.51 2.17 23.21
N LYS A 48 12.81 2.77 22.06
CA LYS A 48 11.76 3.14 21.10
C LYS A 48 11.09 1.86 20.58
N LEU A 49 9.76 1.84 20.51
CA LEU A 49 9.02 0.69 19.96
C LEU A 49 9.45 0.47 18.51
N ILE A 50 10.04 -0.69 18.26
CA ILE A 50 10.33 -1.15 16.91
C ILE A 50 9.18 -2.05 16.49
N LEU A 51 8.43 -1.62 15.48
CA LEU A 51 7.38 -2.44 14.91
C LEU A 51 8.01 -3.72 14.33
N PRO A 52 7.36 -4.89 14.51
CA PRO A 52 7.79 -6.13 13.86
C PRO A 52 8.12 -5.93 12.38
N GLU A 53 9.20 -6.56 11.92
CA GLU A 53 9.62 -6.53 10.53
C GLU A 53 8.47 -6.91 9.58
N ARG A 54 8.44 -6.25 8.42
CA ARG A 54 7.49 -6.58 7.37
C ARG A 54 7.81 -7.95 6.80
N LYS A 55 6.99 -8.94 7.15
CA LYS A 55 7.02 -10.25 6.50
C LYS A 55 6.24 -10.17 5.20
N ILE A 56 6.97 -10.17 4.10
CA ILE A 56 6.39 -10.26 2.77
C ILE A 56 6.18 -11.74 2.45
N PRO A 57 4.95 -12.21 2.16
CA PRO A 57 4.71 -13.59 1.74
C PRO A 57 5.54 -13.93 0.50
N ALA A 58 6.07 -15.15 0.43
CA ALA A 58 6.75 -15.67 -0.77
C ALA A 58 5.77 -15.67 -1.95
N ARG A 59 6.26 -15.38 -3.16
CA ARG A 59 5.41 -14.97 -4.29
C ARG A 59 5.74 -15.77 -5.54
N LYS A 60 4.70 -16.18 -6.25
CA LYS A 60 4.82 -16.65 -7.64
C LYS A 60 4.30 -15.62 -8.63
N GLY A 61 3.21 -14.91 -8.30
CA GLY A 61 2.53 -13.95 -9.17
C GLY A 61 3.07 -12.52 -9.17
N LEU A 62 2.51 -11.69 -10.04
CA LEU A 62 2.84 -10.27 -10.23
C LEU A 62 1.71 -9.36 -9.77
N TYR A 63 2.00 -8.35 -8.95
CA TYR A 63 1.01 -7.36 -8.51
C TYR A 63 1.30 -5.97 -9.08
N ILE A 64 0.40 -5.43 -9.91
CA ILE A 64 0.49 -4.09 -10.49
C ILE A 64 -0.69 -3.24 -10.00
N ALA A 65 -0.43 -2.04 -9.49
CA ALA A 65 -1.49 -1.09 -9.15
C ALA A 65 -1.60 0.03 -10.19
N PHE A 66 -2.83 0.48 -10.43
CA PHE A 66 -3.14 1.66 -11.21
C PHE A 66 -3.53 2.79 -10.26
N GLU A 67 -2.72 3.85 -10.26
CA GLU A 67 -2.87 5.02 -9.40
C GLU A 67 -3.03 6.30 -10.22
N GLY A 68 -3.46 7.36 -9.55
CA GLY A 68 -3.74 8.66 -10.16
C GLY A 68 -4.98 9.30 -9.54
N ILE A 69 -5.16 10.59 -9.78
CA ILE A 69 -6.31 11.34 -9.28
C ILE A 69 -7.63 10.81 -9.87
N ASP A 70 -8.78 11.12 -9.25
CA ASP A 70 -10.08 10.82 -9.84
C ASP A 70 -10.21 11.46 -11.23
N GLY A 71 -10.92 10.81 -12.16
CA GLY A 71 -11.00 11.25 -13.56
C GLY A 71 -9.83 10.85 -14.48
N SER A 72 -8.73 10.33 -13.94
CA SER A 72 -7.56 9.86 -14.74
C SER A 72 -7.83 8.63 -15.64
N GLY A 73 -8.94 7.92 -15.45
CA GLY A 73 -9.28 6.75 -16.26
C GLY A 73 -8.70 5.43 -15.74
N LYS A 74 -8.29 5.35 -14.47
CA LYS A 74 -7.76 4.12 -13.82
C LYS A 74 -8.56 2.86 -14.17
N THR A 75 -9.87 2.89 -13.93
CA THR A 75 -10.75 1.74 -14.21
C THR A 75 -10.68 1.32 -15.68
N TYR A 76 -10.76 2.27 -16.60
CA TYR A 76 -10.73 2.01 -18.04
C TYR A 76 -9.42 1.37 -18.49
N TYR A 77 -8.27 2.01 -18.18
CA TYR A 77 -6.97 1.52 -18.61
C TYR A 77 -6.57 0.21 -17.93
N LEU A 78 -6.98 -0.01 -16.67
CA LEU A 78 -6.80 -1.28 -15.98
C LEU A 78 -7.56 -2.41 -16.69
N HIS A 79 -8.83 -2.19 -17.05
CA HIS A 79 -9.63 -3.23 -17.71
C HIS A 79 -9.10 -3.54 -19.11
N ILE A 80 -8.69 -2.53 -19.88
CA ILE A 80 -8.07 -2.74 -21.19
C ILE A 80 -6.79 -3.59 -21.08
N ALA A 81 -5.90 -3.24 -20.13
CA ALA A 81 -4.69 -4.03 -19.92
C ALA A 81 -5.02 -5.46 -19.47
N ALA A 82 -6.02 -5.63 -18.60
CA ALA A 82 -6.46 -6.95 -18.14
C ALA A 82 -7.00 -7.82 -19.27
N GLU A 83 -7.82 -7.25 -20.15
CA GLU A 83 -8.40 -7.94 -21.30
C GLU A 83 -7.32 -8.38 -22.28
N GLU A 84 -6.36 -7.50 -22.60
CA GLU A 84 -5.26 -7.86 -23.50
C GLU A 84 -4.40 -8.98 -22.91
N LEU A 85 -4.02 -8.91 -21.64
CA LEU A 85 -3.27 -9.99 -20.98
C LEU A 85 -4.05 -11.32 -20.96
N ARG A 86 -5.38 -11.28 -20.77
CA ARG A 86 -6.21 -12.49 -20.84
C ARG A 86 -6.25 -13.07 -22.25
N ARG A 87 -6.28 -12.23 -23.29
CA ARG A 87 -6.19 -12.66 -24.69
C ARG A 87 -4.86 -13.35 -25.00
N GLU A 88 -3.78 -12.94 -24.35
CA GLU A 88 -2.46 -13.59 -24.44
C GLU A 88 -2.33 -14.86 -23.59
N GLY A 89 -3.40 -15.27 -22.90
CA GLY A 89 -3.45 -16.52 -22.13
C GLY A 89 -3.00 -16.39 -20.66
N TYR A 90 -2.73 -15.18 -20.17
CA TYR A 90 -2.39 -14.98 -18.76
C TYR A 90 -3.62 -15.07 -17.85
N LYS A 91 -3.42 -15.61 -16.64
CA LYS A 91 -4.45 -15.59 -15.58
C LYS A 91 -4.40 -14.25 -14.86
N VAL A 92 -5.43 -13.42 -15.06
CA VAL A 92 -5.49 -12.04 -14.53
C VAL A 92 -6.67 -11.84 -13.59
N VAL A 93 -6.37 -11.39 -12.37
CA VAL A 93 -7.35 -10.97 -11.36
C VAL A 93 -7.35 -9.44 -11.28
N THR A 94 -8.52 -8.83 -11.37
CA THR A 94 -8.69 -7.37 -11.25
C THR A 94 -9.42 -7.05 -9.95
N VAL A 95 -8.91 -6.10 -9.17
CA VAL A 95 -9.51 -5.67 -7.90
C VAL A 95 -9.59 -4.15 -7.82
N LYS A 96 -10.38 -3.62 -6.90
CA LYS A 96 -10.54 -2.18 -6.67
C LYS A 96 -10.65 -1.90 -5.18
N GLU A 97 -9.98 -0.84 -4.72
CA GLU A 97 -10.10 -0.32 -3.36
C GLU A 97 -10.90 1.01 -3.35
N PRO A 98 -11.80 1.25 -2.36
CA PRO A 98 -12.28 0.28 -1.38
C PRO A 98 -13.06 -0.86 -2.05
N TRP A 99 -12.88 -2.07 -1.54
CA TRP A 99 -13.45 -3.29 -2.08
C TRP A 99 -14.85 -3.57 -1.54
N ILE A 100 -15.02 -3.47 -0.22
CA ILE A 100 -16.29 -3.74 0.45
C ILE A 100 -17.22 -2.56 0.19
N ARG A 101 -18.34 -2.85 -0.47
CA ARG A 101 -19.35 -1.85 -0.84
C ARG A 101 -19.84 -1.02 0.35
N ALA A 102 -20.10 -1.65 1.49
CA ALA A 102 -20.55 -0.95 2.69
C ALA A 102 -19.49 0.02 3.25
N ILE A 103 -18.21 -0.37 3.22
CA ILE A 103 -17.10 0.50 3.63
C ILE A 103 -16.97 1.68 2.67
N LYS A 104 -17.06 1.41 1.36
CA LYS A 104 -17.09 2.46 0.35
C LYS A 104 -18.23 3.44 0.64
N GLU A 105 -19.47 2.97 0.69
CA GLU A 105 -20.63 3.83 0.95
C GLU A 105 -20.48 4.65 2.23
N PHE A 106 -19.93 4.06 3.30
CA PHE A 106 -19.62 4.77 4.54
C PHE A 106 -18.61 5.91 4.35
N LEU A 107 -17.46 5.65 3.72
CA LEU A 107 -16.41 6.65 3.49
C LEU A 107 -16.89 7.82 2.63
N TYR A 108 -17.75 7.56 1.65
CA TYR A 108 -18.27 8.59 0.74
C TYR A 108 -19.45 9.37 1.34
N LYS A 109 -20.20 8.79 2.28
CA LYS A 109 -21.37 9.43 2.92
C LYS A 109 -21.02 10.24 4.16
N HIS A 110 -20.00 9.84 4.90
CA HIS A 110 -19.67 10.44 6.19
C HIS A 110 -18.38 11.25 6.13
N GLU A 111 -18.41 12.43 6.75
CA GLU A 111 -17.21 13.16 7.12
C GLU A 111 -16.70 12.59 8.44
N ILE A 112 -15.50 12.03 8.41
CA ILE A 112 -14.83 11.46 9.56
C ILE A 112 -13.41 12.03 9.63
N ASP A 113 -12.79 11.89 10.79
CA ASP A 113 -11.42 12.30 11.00
C ASP A 113 -10.47 11.64 9.97
N PRO A 114 -9.50 12.36 9.38
CA PRO A 114 -8.57 11.79 8.40
C PRO A 114 -7.78 10.58 8.91
N ASP A 115 -7.41 10.54 10.20
CA ASP A 115 -6.73 9.39 10.79
C ASP A 115 -7.67 8.17 10.85
N ALA A 116 -8.96 8.42 11.15
CA ALA A 116 -9.98 7.38 11.10
C ALA A 116 -10.21 6.85 9.68
N GLU A 117 -10.17 7.70 8.65
CA GLU A 117 -10.21 7.24 7.25
C GLU A 117 -9.08 6.23 6.96
N VAL A 118 -7.86 6.51 7.42
CA VAL A 118 -6.72 5.62 7.22
C VAL A 118 -6.97 4.23 7.81
N TYR A 119 -7.54 4.15 9.02
CA TYR A 119 -7.91 2.87 9.63
C TYR A 119 -8.97 2.13 8.82
N VAL A 120 -10.00 2.82 8.34
CA VAL A 120 -11.10 2.21 7.59
C VAL A 120 -10.60 1.69 6.24
N PHE A 121 -9.81 2.49 5.51
CA PHE A 121 -9.14 2.04 4.27
C PHE A 121 -8.20 0.87 4.52
N ALA A 122 -7.43 0.88 5.61
CA ALA A 122 -6.53 -0.21 5.95
C ALA A 122 -7.29 -1.52 6.27
N ALA A 123 -8.41 -1.43 6.99
CA ALA A 123 -9.24 -2.58 7.30
C ALA A 123 -9.78 -3.25 6.02
N ASP A 124 -10.39 -2.46 5.12
CA ASP A 124 -10.87 -2.93 3.82
C ASP A 124 -9.75 -3.62 3.01
N ARG A 125 -8.59 -2.96 2.95
CA ARG A 125 -7.41 -3.45 2.22
C ARG A 125 -6.85 -4.75 2.80
N ILE A 126 -6.82 -4.91 4.13
CA ILE A 126 -6.40 -6.16 4.77
C ILE A 126 -7.32 -7.30 4.37
N ILE A 127 -8.64 -7.07 4.33
CA ILE A 127 -9.62 -8.07 3.94
C ILE A 127 -9.41 -8.45 2.47
N LEU A 128 -9.38 -7.47 1.56
CA LEU A 128 -9.13 -7.69 0.14
C LEU A 128 -7.83 -8.47 -0.11
N GLN A 129 -6.77 -8.14 0.63
CA GLN A 129 -5.48 -8.80 0.51
C GLN A 129 -5.55 -10.28 0.88
N LYS A 130 -6.18 -10.59 2.01
CA LYS A 130 -6.30 -11.98 2.50
C LYS A 130 -7.23 -12.82 1.64
N GLU A 131 -8.33 -12.24 1.16
CA GLU A 131 -9.36 -13.00 0.46
C GLU A 131 -9.06 -13.17 -1.03
N ILE A 132 -8.43 -12.17 -1.67
CA ILE A 132 -8.28 -12.14 -3.14
C ILE A 132 -6.83 -12.02 -3.58
N ILE A 133 -6.10 -11.01 -3.12
CA ILE A 133 -4.78 -10.67 -3.70
C ILE A 133 -3.74 -11.74 -3.37
N LEU A 134 -3.57 -12.09 -2.10
CA LEU A 134 -2.54 -13.05 -1.68
C LEU A 134 -2.81 -14.46 -2.27
N PRO A 135 -4.03 -15.02 -2.20
CA PRO A 135 -4.31 -16.29 -2.86
C PRO A 135 -4.02 -16.27 -4.37
N ALA A 136 -4.40 -15.19 -5.06
CA ALA A 136 -4.13 -15.06 -6.50
C ALA A 136 -2.62 -15.04 -6.81
N LEU A 137 -1.83 -14.33 -6.00
CA LEU A 137 -0.37 -14.26 -6.16
C LEU A 137 0.32 -15.59 -5.82
N GLU A 138 -0.19 -16.34 -4.85
CA GLU A 138 0.30 -17.68 -4.52
C GLU A 138 0.08 -18.67 -5.68
N GLU A 139 -1.03 -18.54 -6.39
CA GLU A 139 -1.35 -19.30 -7.61
C GLU A 139 -0.55 -18.86 -8.86
N GLY A 140 0.33 -17.85 -8.74
CA GLY A 140 1.11 -17.35 -9.88
C GLY A 140 0.32 -16.46 -10.84
N LYS A 141 -0.83 -15.90 -10.42
CA LYS A 141 -1.66 -15.01 -11.25
C LYS A 141 -1.09 -13.59 -11.28
N ILE A 142 -1.49 -12.82 -12.29
CA ILE A 142 -1.28 -11.38 -12.35
C ILE A 142 -2.46 -10.71 -11.64
N VAL A 143 -2.17 -9.85 -10.67
CA VAL A 143 -3.17 -9.01 -9.98
C VAL A 143 -3.02 -7.59 -10.48
N LEU A 144 -4.09 -7.02 -11.03
CA LEU A 144 -4.18 -5.59 -11.36
C LEU A 144 -5.16 -4.93 -10.38
N SER A 145 -4.72 -3.92 -9.61
CA SER A 145 -5.61 -3.19 -8.69
C SER A 145 -5.87 -1.77 -9.15
N GLU A 146 -7.12 -1.32 -9.06
CA GLU A 146 -7.46 0.09 -9.07
C GLU A 146 -7.26 0.62 -7.65
N ARG A 147 -6.23 1.45 -7.45
CA ARG A 147 -5.73 1.93 -6.16
C ARG A 147 -5.04 0.85 -5.32
N SER A 148 -4.27 1.32 -4.35
CA SER A 148 -3.50 0.55 -3.38
C SER A 148 -3.19 1.43 -2.16
N VAL A 149 -2.24 1.02 -1.30
CA VAL A 149 -1.76 1.87 -0.19
C VAL A 149 -1.25 3.25 -0.64
N TYR A 150 -0.75 3.36 -1.88
CA TYR A 150 -0.29 4.65 -2.42
C TYR A 150 -1.41 5.67 -2.55
N ALA A 151 -2.65 5.23 -2.81
CA ALA A 151 -3.81 6.11 -2.74
C ALA A 151 -4.00 6.71 -1.34
N SER A 152 -3.77 5.95 -0.27
CA SER A 152 -3.88 6.50 1.08
C SER A 152 -2.79 7.54 1.38
N ILE A 153 -1.56 7.27 0.96
CA ILE A 153 -0.44 8.22 1.10
C ILE A 153 -0.71 9.51 0.32
N ALA A 154 -1.29 9.41 -0.87
CA ALA A 154 -1.61 10.56 -1.69
C ALA A 154 -2.81 11.37 -1.16
N TYR A 155 -3.93 10.70 -0.86
CA TYR A 155 -5.19 11.34 -0.46
C TYR A 155 -5.17 11.75 1.01
N GLN A 156 -5.05 10.81 1.96
CA GLN A 156 -5.02 11.16 3.38
C GLN A 156 -3.75 11.93 3.76
N GLY A 157 -2.62 11.69 3.08
CA GLY A 157 -1.44 12.55 3.24
C GLY A 157 -1.69 14.01 2.82
N SER A 158 -2.50 14.24 1.78
CA SER A 158 -2.93 15.59 1.39
C SER A 158 -3.95 16.23 2.35
N MET A 159 -4.53 15.43 3.26
CA MET A 159 -5.42 15.87 4.33
C MET A 159 -4.67 16.16 5.64
N GLY A 160 -3.33 16.00 5.66
CA GLY A 160 -2.48 16.29 6.81
C GLY A 160 -2.08 15.07 7.64
N VAL A 161 -2.51 13.87 7.26
CA VAL A 161 -2.09 12.64 7.95
C VAL A 161 -0.63 12.33 7.61
N SER A 162 0.16 11.95 8.62
CA SER A 162 1.57 11.63 8.40
C SER A 162 1.74 10.34 7.58
N GLU A 163 2.73 10.34 6.69
CA GLU A 163 3.03 9.20 5.83
C GLU A 163 3.52 8.00 6.66
N GLU A 164 4.25 8.26 7.75
CA GLU A 164 4.72 7.26 8.71
C GLU A 164 3.56 6.52 9.37
N PHE A 165 2.50 7.24 9.75
CA PHE A 165 1.31 6.64 10.34
C PHE A 165 0.57 5.74 9.35
N ILE A 166 0.39 6.22 8.11
CA ILE A 166 -0.24 5.44 7.03
C ILE A 166 0.56 4.16 6.77
N TRP A 167 1.89 4.25 6.68
CA TRP A 167 2.75 3.08 6.50
C TRP A 167 2.71 2.12 7.68
N ALA A 168 2.73 2.64 8.92
CA ALA A 168 2.70 1.82 10.13
C ALA A 168 1.43 0.97 10.21
N ILE A 169 0.27 1.56 9.91
CA ILE A 169 -1.01 0.83 9.90
C ILE A 169 -1.04 -0.25 8.80
N ASN A 170 -0.44 0.03 7.64
CA ASN A 170 -0.47 -0.85 6.47
C ASN A 170 0.74 -1.82 6.38
N ARG A 171 1.55 -1.93 7.45
CA ARG A 171 2.83 -2.67 7.44
C ARG A 171 2.73 -4.16 7.15
N SER A 172 1.58 -4.78 7.38
CA SER A 172 1.33 -6.21 7.17
C SER A 172 0.98 -6.55 5.72
N LEU A 173 0.78 -5.55 4.87
CA LEU A 173 0.25 -5.75 3.53
C LEU A 173 1.35 -6.06 2.53
N LYS A 174 0.96 -6.64 1.38
CA LYS A 174 1.79 -6.70 0.19
C LYS A 174 1.60 -5.41 -0.62
N ILE A 175 2.68 -4.68 -0.88
CA ILE A 175 2.66 -3.53 -1.79
C ILE A 175 2.74 -4.00 -3.25
N PRO A 176 2.20 -3.24 -4.22
CA PRO A 176 2.37 -3.52 -5.64
C PRO A 176 3.84 -3.65 -6.02
N ASP A 177 4.17 -4.61 -6.89
CA ASP A 177 5.50 -4.75 -7.48
C ASP A 177 5.82 -3.61 -8.42
N LYS A 178 4.80 -3.13 -9.12
CA LYS A 178 4.85 -1.97 -10.02
C LYS A 178 3.59 -1.13 -9.86
N VAL A 179 3.71 0.15 -10.17
CA VAL A 179 2.60 1.10 -10.13
C VAL A 179 2.56 1.85 -11.46
N ILE A 180 1.44 1.77 -12.17
CA ILE A 180 1.13 2.63 -13.30
C ILE A 180 0.46 3.88 -12.74
N LEU A 181 1.17 5.00 -12.76
CA LEU A 181 0.62 6.31 -12.38
C LEU A 181 0.08 7.02 -13.61
N LEU A 182 -1.24 7.15 -13.68
CA LEU A 182 -1.94 7.88 -14.74
C LEU A 182 -1.99 9.36 -14.37
N ASP A 183 -1.09 10.16 -14.95
CA ASP A 183 -0.97 11.58 -14.66
C ASP A 183 -1.96 12.41 -15.50
N LEU A 184 -2.83 13.14 -14.83
CA LEU A 184 -3.83 14.02 -15.44
C LEU A 184 -3.84 15.37 -14.71
N SER A 185 -4.05 16.46 -15.43
CA SER A 185 -4.28 17.76 -14.80
C SER A 185 -5.59 17.77 -14.01
N PRO A 186 -5.65 18.38 -12.81
CA PRO A 186 -6.88 18.51 -12.02
C PRO A 186 -8.03 19.16 -12.79
N GLU A 187 -7.71 20.12 -13.68
CA GLU A 187 -8.66 20.83 -14.53
C GLU A 187 -9.36 19.87 -15.50
N GLU A 188 -8.61 18.97 -16.14
CA GLU A 188 -9.17 17.97 -17.06
C GLU A 188 -9.88 16.84 -16.31
N ALA A 189 -9.33 16.42 -15.16
CA ALA A 189 -9.98 15.47 -14.26
C ALA A 189 -11.40 15.90 -13.89
N LEU A 190 -11.60 17.16 -13.48
CA LEU A 190 -12.91 17.68 -13.11
C LEU A 190 -13.90 17.74 -14.26
N LYS A 191 -13.44 18.07 -15.48
CA LYS A 191 -14.32 18.00 -16.66
C LYS A 191 -14.86 16.59 -16.86
N ARG A 192 -13.99 15.57 -16.74
CA ARG A 192 -14.37 14.16 -16.87
C ARG A 192 -15.30 13.71 -15.74
N ILE A 193 -15.04 14.13 -14.50
CA ILE A 193 -15.85 13.77 -13.33
C ILE A 193 -17.24 14.39 -13.40
N LYS A 194 -17.39 15.66 -13.81
CA LYS A 194 -18.70 16.33 -13.92
C LYS A 194 -19.69 15.59 -14.83
N ASN A 195 -19.18 14.88 -15.83
CA ASN A 195 -20.00 14.06 -16.72
C ASN A 195 -20.52 12.77 -16.05
N ARG A 196 -19.96 12.37 -14.89
CA ARG A 196 -20.33 11.16 -14.14
C ARG A 196 -21.44 11.39 -13.10
N GLY A 197 -21.75 12.63 -12.75
CA GLY A 197 -22.78 12.99 -11.77
C GLY A 197 -22.25 13.82 -10.60
N GLU A 198 -22.82 13.61 -9.41
CA GLU A 198 -22.47 14.37 -8.21
C GLU A 198 -21.00 14.18 -7.80
N LEU A 199 -20.37 15.29 -7.41
CA LEU A 199 -18.99 15.30 -6.93
C LEU A 199 -18.93 14.68 -5.53
N THR A 200 -17.92 13.86 -5.32
CA THR A 200 -17.58 13.34 -4.00
C THR A 200 -16.74 14.36 -3.23
N LYS A 201 -16.61 14.18 -1.91
CA LYS A 201 -15.79 15.07 -1.05
C LYS A 201 -14.32 15.18 -1.48
N TYR A 202 -13.82 14.23 -2.26
CA TYR A 202 -12.45 14.21 -2.78
C TYR A 202 -12.30 14.92 -4.15
N GLU A 203 -13.38 15.42 -4.75
CA GLU A 203 -13.40 15.93 -6.12
C GLU A 203 -13.43 17.47 -6.18
N ASN A 204 -12.58 18.10 -5.37
CA ASN A 204 -12.28 19.53 -5.41
C ASN A 204 -10.94 19.78 -6.13
N ILE A 205 -10.88 20.78 -7.03
CA ILE A 205 -9.68 21.14 -7.80
C ILE A 205 -8.42 21.32 -6.96
N GLU A 206 -8.51 22.05 -5.85
CA GLU A 206 -7.34 22.34 -5.01
C GLU A 206 -6.84 21.09 -4.32
N PHE A 207 -7.78 20.25 -3.88
CA PHE A 207 -7.47 18.97 -3.28
C PHE A 207 -6.83 18.01 -4.30
N LEU A 208 -7.42 17.87 -5.48
CA LEU A 208 -6.86 17.05 -6.57
C LEU A 208 -5.46 17.53 -6.99
N ARG A 209 -5.19 18.84 -6.93
CA ARG A 209 -3.85 19.39 -7.17
C ARG A 209 -2.84 18.92 -6.12
N LYS A 210 -3.20 18.95 -4.83
CA LYS A 210 -2.36 18.42 -3.74
C LYS A 210 -2.12 16.92 -3.90
N VAL A 211 -3.17 16.15 -4.20
CA VAL A 211 -3.09 14.70 -4.39
C VAL A 211 -2.20 14.34 -5.59
N ARG A 212 -2.34 15.03 -6.73
CA ARG A 212 -1.47 14.85 -7.90
C ARG A 212 -0.01 15.10 -7.55
N HIS A 213 0.26 16.23 -6.88
CA HIS A 213 1.62 16.58 -6.45
C HIS A 213 2.22 15.47 -5.57
N LYS A 214 1.45 14.99 -4.58
CA LYS A 214 1.88 13.91 -3.69
C LYS A 214 2.16 12.61 -4.45
N PHE A 215 1.36 12.23 -5.44
CA PHE A 215 1.67 11.07 -6.30
C PHE A 215 2.99 11.23 -7.06
N LEU A 216 3.24 12.41 -7.63
CA LEU A 216 4.48 12.68 -8.37
C LEU A 216 5.71 12.65 -7.43
N GLU A 217 5.58 13.17 -6.21
CA GLU A 217 6.63 13.05 -5.18
C GLU A 217 6.94 11.58 -4.85
N ILE A 218 5.90 10.75 -4.65
CA ILE A 218 6.07 9.32 -4.37
C ILE A 218 6.77 8.64 -5.56
N ALA A 219 6.34 8.93 -6.78
CA ALA A 219 6.92 8.35 -7.99
C ALA A 219 8.40 8.73 -8.15
N ALA A 220 8.77 9.96 -7.81
CA ALA A 220 10.17 10.41 -7.83
C ALA A 220 11.04 9.69 -6.77
N ARG A 221 10.46 9.31 -5.63
CA ARG A 221 11.16 8.53 -4.57
C ARG A 221 11.29 7.05 -4.90
N GLU A 222 10.42 6.51 -5.74
CA GLU A 222 10.40 5.09 -6.11
C GLU A 222 10.45 4.87 -7.65
N PRO A 223 11.49 5.36 -8.35
CA PRO A 223 11.54 5.35 -9.82
C PRO A 223 11.55 3.95 -10.45
N ASN A 224 12.00 2.93 -9.69
CA ASN A 224 12.00 1.54 -10.15
C ASN A 224 10.61 0.88 -10.05
N ARG A 225 9.70 1.45 -9.25
CA ARG A 225 8.35 0.91 -9.03
C ARG A 225 7.31 1.65 -9.86
N PHE A 226 7.45 2.96 -10.00
CA PHE A 226 6.47 3.81 -10.67
C PHE A 226 6.79 3.98 -12.16
N ILE A 227 5.76 3.82 -12.99
CA ILE A 227 5.76 4.18 -14.40
C ILE A 227 4.68 5.24 -14.58
N ILE A 228 5.11 6.45 -14.94
CA ILE A 228 4.22 7.59 -15.15
C ILE A 228 3.77 7.58 -16.61
N ILE A 229 2.46 7.66 -16.84
CA ILE A 229 1.84 7.78 -18.16
C ILE A 229 1.01 9.05 -18.19
N ASP A 230 1.31 9.95 -19.13
CA ASP A 230 0.52 11.16 -19.36
C ASP A 230 -0.80 10.81 -20.05
N VAL A 231 -1.90 11.00 -19.33
CA VAL A 231 -3.26 10.67 -19.80
C VAL A 231 -4.07 11.88 -20.25
N GLN A 232 -3.39 13.01 -20.50
CA GLN A 232 -3.97 14.18 -21.20
C GLN A 232 -4.08 13.96 -22.71
N ARG A 233 -3.33 12.99 -23.25
CA ARG A 233 -3.32 12.60 -24.66
C ARG A 233 -4.59 11.84 -25.04
N ASP A 234 -4.72 11.58 -26.33
CA ASP A 234 -5.80 10.77 -26.89
C ASP A 234 -5.91 9.38 -26.21
N ALA A 235 -7.14 8.97 -25.91
CA ALA A 235 -7.41 7.77 -25.13
C ALA A 235 -6.93 6.48 -25.80
N GLU A 236 -7.00 6.39 -27.13
CA GLU A 236 -6.54 5.21 -27.87
C GLU A 236 -5.02 5.10 -27.84
N ILE A 237 -4.32 6.24 -27.94
CA ILE A 237 -2.87 6.29 -27.85
C ILE A 237 -2.41 5.88 -26.45
N VAL A 238 -3.05 6.42 -25.41
CA VAL A 238 -2.74 6.09 -24.01
C VAL A 238 -3.05 4.61 -23.72
N ALA A 239 -4.16 4.07 -24.25
CA ALA A 239 -4.51 2.66 -24.08
C ALA A 239 -3.42 1.74 -24.63
N LYS A 240 -2.92 2.01 -25.84
CA LYS A 240 -1.81 1.26 -26.45
C LYS A 240 -0.54 1.34 -25.61
N GLU A 241 -0.21 2.53 -25.11
CA GLU A 241 0.95 2.72 -24.24
C GLU A 241 0.83 1.95 -22.93
N VAL A 242 -0.32 2.02 -22.26
CA VAL A 242 -0.59 1.27 -21.02
C VAL A 242 -0.43 -0.22 -21.26
N ILE A 243 -1.04 -0.76 -22.31
CA ILE A 243 -0.95 -2.17 -22.68
C ILE A 243 0.53 -2.57 -22.85
N GLU A 244 1.29 -1.82 -23.63
CA GLU A 244 2.70 -2.14 -23.89
C GLU A 244 3.52 -2.11 -22.59
N LYS A 245 3.35 -1.09 -21.75
CA LYS A 245 4.06 -0.98 -20.48
C LYS A 245 3.73 -2.15 -19.55
N VAL A 246 2.46 -2.54 -19.43
CA VAL A 246 2.06 -3.70 -18.63
C VAL A 246 2.66 -4.99 -19.20
N LYS A 247 2.66 -5.18 -20.52
CA LYS A 247 3.28 -6.36 -21.15
C LYS A 247 4.79 -6.43 -20.95
N VAL A 248 5.50 -5.29 -20.96
CA VAL A 248 6.92 -5.23 -20.58
C VAL A 248 7.10 -5.73 -19.15
N LEU A 249 6.30 -5.23 -18.20
CA LEU A 249 6.39 -5.67 -16.80
C LEU A 249 6.12 -7.17 -16.62
N VAL A 250 5.19 -7.73 -17.38
CA VAL A 250 4.89 -9.17 -17.35
C VAL A 250 6.07 -9.98 -17.90
N ARG A 251 6.69 -9.54 -18.99
CA ARG A 251 7.91 -10.17 -19.53
C ARG A 251 9.08 -10.10 -18.56
N GLU A 252 9.30 -8.95 -17.91
CA GLU A 252 10.33 -8.78 -16.88
C GLU A 252 10.12 -9.69 -15.66
N TRP A 253 8.86 -9.94 -15.28
CA TRP A 253 8.52 -10.84 -14.18
C TRP A 253 8.73 -12.32 -14.51
N LEU A 254 8.56 -12.71 -15.77
CA LEU A 254 8.74 -14.11 -16.22
C LEU A 254 10.20 -14.48 -16.52
N ALA A 255 11.07 -13.48 -16.70
CA ALA A 255 12.50 -13.65 -16.96
C ALA A 255 13.27 -14.02 -15.68
#